data_AF-A0A0B8QA63-F1
#
_entry.id   AF-A0A0B8QA63-F1
#
_cell.length_a   1.000
_cell.length_b   1.000
_cell.length_c   1.000
_cell.angle_alpha   90.00
_cell.angle_beta   90.00
_cell.angle_gamma   90.00
#
_symmetry.space_group_name_H-M   'P 1'
#
loop_
_entity.id
_entity.type
_entity.pdbx_description
1 polymer ?
#
loop_
_entity_poly.entity_id
_entity_poly.type
_entity_poly.pdbx_seq_one_letter_code
_entity_poly.pdbx_strand_id
1 'polypeptide(L)' 'MTENWELRASLEYLDYDVIYESSFELGTDYYIFDNFSLGLYGRTTWNDDSDLTQGGLVAKFSF' A
#
# COMPACT_ATOMS: atom_id res chain seq x y z
N MET A 1 8.93 20.76 13.26
CA MET A 1 7.79 20.72 12.32
C MET A 1 7.33 19.28 12.34
N THR A 2 6.08 19.01 12.73
CA THR A 2 5.55 17.65 12.78
C THR A 2 5.10 17.31 11.36
N GLU A 3 5.72 16.33 10.72
CA GLU A 3 5.29 15.85 9.41
C GLU A 3 3.99 15.07 9.61
N ASN A 4 2.85 15.70 9.30
CA ASN A 4 1.54 15.06 9.33
C ASN A 4 1.32 14.12 8.14
N TRP A 5 2.34 13.88 7.32
CA TRP A 5 2.30 13.10 6.10
C TRP A 5 3.28 11.93 6.21
N GLU A 6 2.78 10.74 5.93
CA GLU A 6 3.59 9.53 5.80
C GLU A 6 3.43 8.99 4.38
N LEU A 7 4.55 8.63 3.76
CA LEU A 7 4.59 7.99 2.46
C LEU A 7 5.19 6.60 2.62
N ARG A 8 4.51 5.60 2.05
CA ARG A 8 4.90 4.20 2.11
C ARG A 8 5.00 3.67 0.69
N ALA A 9 6.11 3.03 0.38
CA ALA A 9 6.30 2.29 -0.85
C ALA A 9 6.84 0.90 -0.50
N SER A 10 6.31 -0.14 -1.12
CA SER A 10 6.79 -1.51 -0.97
C SER A 10 6.84 -2.21 -2.32
N LEU A 11 7.86 -3.05 -2.48
CA LEU A 11 8.03 -3.94 -3.61
C LEU A 11 8.20 -5.34 -3.05
N GLU A 12 7.31 -6.25 -3.44
CA GLU A 12 7.30 -7.63 -3.00
C GLU A 12 7.49 -8.54 -4.23
N TYR A 13 8.33 -9.56 -4.09
CA TYR A 13 8.55 -10.60 -5.10
C TYR A 13 8.34 -11.96 -4.44
N LEU A 14 7.46 -12.76 -5.03
CA LEU A 14 7.11 -14.09 -4.57
C LEU A 14 7.45 -15.09 -5.68
N ASP A 15 8.35 -16.02 -5.34
CA ASP A 15 8.75 -17.13 -6.19
C ASP A 15 8.08 -18.40 -5.66
N TYR A 16 7.05 -18.88 -6.37
CA TYR A 16 6.42 -20.17 -6.11
C TYR A 16 6.74 -21.12 -7.27
N ASP A 17 6.84 -22.42 -7.00
CA ASP A 17 7.22 -23.49 -7.95
C ASP A 17 6.42 -23.50 -9.29
N VAL A 18 5.31 -22.75 -9.40
CA VAL A 18 4.41 -22.74 -10.56
C VAL A 18 4.02 -21.33 -11.02
N ILE A 19 4.28 -20.28 -10.23
CA ILE A 19 3.76 -18.92 -10.48
C ILE A 19 4.77 -17.87 -10.03
N TYR A 20 5.18 -16.97 -10.93
CA TYR A 20 5.93 -15.77 -10.57
C TYR A 20 4.98 -14.61 -10.27
N GLU A 21 5.08 -14.04 -9.08
CA GLU A 21 4.27 -12.86 -8.70
C GLU A 21 5.16 -11.73 -8.19
N SER A 22 5.02 -10.56 -8.82
CA SER A 22 5.64 -9.31 -8.37
C SER A 22 4.54 -8.35 -7.97
N SER A 23 4.70 -7.61 -6.88
CA SER A 23 3.75 -6.55 -6.54
C SER A 23 4.44 -5.28 -6.06
N PHE A 24 3.89 -4.15 -6.47
CA PHE A 24 4.30 -2.82 -6.07
C PHE A 24 3.12 -2.13 -5.41
N GLU A 25 3.32 -1.63 -4.20
CA GLU A 25 2.34 -0.87 -3.45
C GLU A 25 2.91 0.51 -3.10
N LEU A 26 2.09 1.54 -3.33
CA LEU A 26 2.37 2.91 -2.93
C LEU A 26 1.16 3.42 -2.13
N GLY A 27 1.43 4.00 -0.97
CA GLY A 27 0.41 4.58 -0.12
C GLY A 27 0.88 5.85 0.55
N THR A 28 -0.08 6.66 0.97
CA THR A 28 0.16 7.83 1.77
C THR A 28 -0.91 8.01 2.82
N ASP A 29 -0.52 8.49 3.99
CA ASP A 29 -1.41 8.75 5.11
C ASP A 29 -1.21 10.19 5.60
N TYR A 30 -2.31 10.86 5.87
CA TYR A 30 -2.35 12.16 6.52
C TYR A 30 -2.91 12.03 7.94
N TYR A 31 -2.10 12.38 8.93
CA TYR A 31 -2.47 12.38 10.34
C TYR A 31 -3.25 13.65 10.67
N ILE A 32 -4.54 13.49 10.96
CA ILE A 32 -5.44 14.58 11.37
C ILE A 32 -5.30 14.81 12.88
N PHE A 33 -5.16 13.72 13.63
CA PHE A 33 -4.85 13.70 15.05
C PHE A 33 -3.75 12.65 15.29
N ASP A 34 -3.09 12.69 16.44
CA ASP A 34 -2.04 11.72 16.80
C ASP A 34 -2.53 10.26 16.76
N ASN A 35 -3.85 10.06 16.92
CA ASN A 35 -4.50 8.76 16.93
C ASN A 35 -5.41 8.49 15.71
N PHE A 36 -5.46 9.39 14.74
CA PHE A 36 -6.34 9.25 13.57
C PHE A 36 -5.68 9.76 12.29
N SER A 37 -5.63 8.88 11.28
CA SER A 37 -5.16 9.23 9.95
C SER A 37 -6.09 8.74 8.85
N LEU A 38 -6.09 9.51 7.75
CA LEU A 38 -6.75 9.15 6.49
C LEU A 38 -5.69 9.00 5.42
N GLY A 39 -5.79 7.94 4.63
CA GLY A 39 -4.82 7.63 3.60
C GLY A 39 -5.47 7.09 2.34
N LEU A 40 -4.63 6.97 1.32
CA LEU A 40 -4.94 6.33 0.06
C LEU A 40 -3.79 5.40 -0.31
N TYR A 41 -4.12 4.29 -0.95
CA TYR A 41 -3.13 3.34 -1.44
C TYR A 41 -3.50 2.86 -2.84
N GLY A 42 -2.47 2.48 -3.59
CA GLY A 42 -2.57 1.77 -4.85
C GLY A 42 -1.56 0.62 -4.86
N ARG A 43 -2.00 -0.53 -5.34
CA ARG A 43 -1.18 -1.72 -5.52
C ARG A 43 -1.37 -2.28 -6.91
N THR A 44 -0.27 -2.58 -7.58
CA THR A 44 -0.25 -3.35 -8.80
C THR A 44 0.46 -4.66 -8.51
N THR A 45 -0.14 -5.77 -8.93
CA THR A 45 0.43 -7.11 -8.86
C THR A 45 0.50 -7.65 -10.28
N TRP A 46 1.70 -8.04 -10.70
CA TRP A 46 1.99 -8.70 -11.96
C TRP A 46 2.20 -10.18 -11.71
N ASN A 47 1.45 -11.00 -12.42
CA ASN A 47 1.53 -12.45 -12.36
C ASN A 47 1.53 -13.00 -13.80
N ASP A 48 2.13 -14.16 -14.03
CA ASP A 48 2.27 -14.78 -15.36
C ASP A 48 0.94 -14.89 -16.12
N ASP A 49 -0.17 -15.09 -15.41
CA ASP A 49 -1.51 -15.23 -16.00
C ASP A 49 -2.29 -13.91 -16.11
N SER A 50 -2.06 -12.95 -15.19
CA SER A 50 -2.86 -11.71 -15.15
C SER A 50 -2.28 -10.63 -14.25
N ASP A 51 -2.55 -9.37 -14.62
CA ASP A 51 -2.25 -8.20 -13.81
C ASP A 51 -3.46 -7.78 -12.97
N LEU A 52 -3.25 -7.53 -11.68
CA LEU A 52 -4.26 -6.98 -10.77
C LEU A 52 -3.83 -5.62 -10.25
N THR A 53 -4.55 -4.57 -10.65
CA THR A 53 -4.39 -3.22 -10.10
C THR A 53 -5.57 -2.90 -9.19
N GLN A 54 -5.28 -2.56 -7.94
CA GLN A 54 -6.27 -2.22 -6.93
C GLN A 54 -5.85 -0.96 -6.18
N GLY A 55 -6.81 -0.24 -5.64
CA GLY A 55 -6.55 0.93 -4.82
C GLY A 55 -7.74 1.24 -3.93
N GLY A 56 -7.51 2.07 -2.92
CA GLY A 56 -8.57 2.40 -1.98
C GLY A 56 -8.19 3.49 -1.00
N LEU A 57 -9.16 3.81 -0.16
CA LEU A 57 -9.04 4.73 0.96
C LEU A 57 -8.81 3.93 2.24
N VAL A 58 -7.99 4.44 3.14
CA VAL A 58 -7.71 3.84 4.44
C VAL A 58 -8.02 4.85 5.53
N ALA A 59 -8.71 4.43 6.58
CA ALA A 59 -8.86 5.19 7.80
C ALA A 59 -8.22 4.38 8.93
N LYS A 60 -7.28 4.97 9.67
CA LYS A 60 -6.58 4.32 10.78
C LYS A 60 -6.92 5.04 12.08
N PHE A 61 -7.19 4.25 13.11
CA PHE A 61 -7.41 4.74 14.47
C PHE A 61 -6.59 3.92 15.45
N SER A 62 -5.85 4.58 16.35
CA SER A 62 -5.06 3.94 17.41
C SER A 62 -5.62 4.29 18.79
N PHE A 63 -5.57 3.36 19.73
CA PHE A 63 -6.05 3.51 21.12
C PHE A 63 -4.96 3.16 22.14
#